data_AF-A0A1J4TZ98-F1
#
_entry.id   AF-A0A1J4TZ98-F1
#
_cell.length_a   1.000
_cell.length_b   1.000
_cell.length_c   1.000
_cell.angle_alpha   90.00
_cell.angle_beta   90.00
_cell.angle_gamma   90.00
#
_symmetry.space_group_name_H-M   'P 1'
#
loop_
_entity.id
_entity.type
_entity.pdbx_description
1 polymer ?
#
loop_
_entity_poly.entity_id
_entity_poly.type
_entity_poly.pdbx_seq_one_letter_code
_entity_poly.pdbx_strand_id
1 'polypeptide(L)'
;MSLIYKAILKTVIYADIFDYPLTYEEIQRYLIEIDLKKRENKYLLNENKFISLLESHKEIERKEGFYFLKGRNQLIPIRKRRKIYSEEKITILKNLLKNLRHVKTIKMVGVTGSLAVDNADKEDDIDILIVTSQGLLWWTRLITTLITEITGKRRHPNDIDLKGKFCLNMFIDTNNLSVPECERNIYTAHEVAQMVPIHDLENTYELFINKNIWVKNYLPNAFDNKKSANIKKNPGTTNLTCVFEYIIKHLQLLYMRRHRTVEVIRDGMIRFHVYDHGTEIIKAYQDRLMKYKI
;
A
#
# COMPACT_ATOMS: atom_id res chain seq x y z
N MET A 1 -12.95 26.10 13.11
CA MET A 1 -13.11 24.91 12.26
C MET A 1 -13.89 23.85 13.01
N SER A 2 -14.95 23.31 12.41
CA SER A 2 -15.66 22.15 12.97
C SER A 2 -14.74 20.93 13.03
N LEU A 3 -15.02 19.97 13.93
CA LEU A 3 -14.26 18.71 14.04
C LEU A 3 -14.14 18.01 12.69
N ILE A 4 -15.24 18.01 11.94
CA ILE A 4 -15.33 17.37 10.64
C ILE A 4 -14.50 18.06 9.56
N TYR A 5 -14.48 19.40 9.53
CA TYR A 5 -13.63 20.13 8.61
C TYR A 5 -12.15 19.87 8.93
N LYS A 6 -11.78 19.83 10.22
CA LYS A 6 -10.42 19.47 10.63
C LYS A 6 -10.03 18.07 10.13
N ALA A 7 -10.92 17.08 10.21
CA ALA A 7 -10.68 15.74 9.68
C ALA A 7 -10.45 15.74 8.16
N ILE A 8 -11.28 16.47 7.40
CA ILE A 8 -11.09 16.60 5.95
C ILE A 8 -9.75 17.29 5.64
N LEU A 9 -9.42 18.37 6.34
CA LEU A 9 -8.17 19.09 6.15
C LEU A 9 -6.96 18.22 6.53
N LYS A 10 -7.03 17.44 7.61
CA LYS A 10 -6.03 16.41 7.97
C LYS A 10 -5.81 15.42 6.82
N THR A 11 -6.88 14.92 6.21
CA THR A 11 -6.82 13.98 5.07
C THR A 11 -6.19 14.62 3.84
N VAL A 12 -6.59 15.84 3.48
CA VAL A 12 -6.02 16.57 2.34
C VAL A 12 -4.54 16.92 2.58
N ILE A 13 -4.17 17.32 3.81
CA ILE A 13 -2.77 17.60 4.18
C ILE A 13 -1.90 16.35 4.03
N TYR A 14 -2.40 15.19 4.46
CA TYR A 14 -1.67 13.93 4.33
C TYR A 14 -1.43 13.59 2.86
N ALA A 15 -2.48 13.63 2.02
CA ALA A 15 -2.35 13.34 0.59
C ALA A 15 -1.43 14.34 -0.14
N ASP A 16 -1.42 15.61 0.29
CA ASP A 16 -0.55 16.64 -0.26
C ASP A 16 0.95 16.33 -0.05
N ILE A 17 1.33 15.46 0.90
CA ILE A 17 2.73 15.02 1.07
C ILE A 17 3.22 14.28 -0.18
N PHE A 18 2.29 13.62 -0.88
CA PHE A 18 2.56 12.80 -2.07
C PHE A 18 2.20 13.51 -3.37
N ASP A 19 1.98 14.83 -3.32
CA ASP A 19 1.51 15.62 -4.47
C ASP A 19 0.22 15.05 -5.09
N TYR A 20 -0.68 14.53 -4.23
CA TYR A 20 -1.85 13.78 -4.65
C TYR A 20 -3.15 14.54 -4.34
N PRO A 21 -3.72 15.27 -5.32
CA PRO A 21 -5.00 15.91 -5.16
C PRO A 21 -6.11 14.85 -5.15
N LEU A 22 -6.98 14.90 -4.15
CA LEU A 22 -7.96 13.84 -3.87
C LEU A 22 -9.28 14.09 -4.60
N THR A 23 -10.01 13.03 -4.95
CA THR A 23 -11.43 13.12 -5.31
C THR A 23 -12.30 13.15 -4.04
N TYR A 24 -13.60 13.41 -4.22
CA TYR A 24 -14.58 13.34 -3.14
C TYR A 24 -14.64 11.94 -2.51
N GLU A 25 -14.67 10.89 -3.33
CA GLU A 25 -14.73 9.49 -2.89
C GLU A 25 -13.45 9.09 -2.14
N GLU A 26 -12.29 9.57 -2.59
CA GLU A 26 -11.02 9.33 -1.93
C GLU A 26 -10.96 10.03 -0.56
N ILE A 27 -11.46 11.26 -0.45
CA ILE A 27 -11.60 11.94 0.85
C ILE A 27 -12.51 11.15 1.76
N GLN A 28 -13.66 10.66 1.28
CA GLN A 28 -14.57 9.86 2.09
C GLN A 28 -13.93 8.56 2.57
N ARG A 29 -13.28 7.84 1.66
CA ARG A 29 -12.63 6.55 1.95
C ARG A 29 -11.48 6.69 2.94
N TYR A 30 -10.66 7.72 2.79
CA TYR A 30 -9.48 7.96 3.61
C TYR A 30 -9.67 9.07 4.65
N LEU A 31 -10.92 9.36 5.02
CA LEU A 31 -11.21 10.37 6.04
C LEU A 31 -10.59 9.94 7.38
N ILE A 32 -9.71 10.79 7.91
CA ILE A 32 -8.94 10.52 9.12
C ILE A 32 -9.82 10.72 10.35
N GLU A 33 -9.78 9.76 11.29
CA GLU A 33 -10.43 9.76 12.62
C GLU A 33 -11.98 9.78 12.64
N ILE A 34 -12.67 10.19 11.56
CA ILE A 34 -14.12 10.31 11.52
C ILE A 34 -14.79 9.19 10.75
N ASP A 35 -15.66 8.45 11.42
CA ASP A 35 -16.54 7.44 10.80
C ASP A 35 -17.80 8.09 10.19
N LEU A 36 -17.94 7.96 8.87
CA LEU A 36 -19.08 8.46 8.09
C LEU A 36 -20.35 7.63 8.29
N LYS A 37 -20.25 6.41 8.84
CA LYS A 37 -21.41 5.56 9.12
C LYS A 37 -22.21 6.06 10.32
N LYS A 38 -21.60 6.88 11.20
CA LYS A 38 -22.29 7.54 12.31
C LYS A 38 -23.35 8.51 11.80
N ARG A 39 -24.53 8.51 12.45
CA ARG A 39 -25.72 9.26 11.99
C ARG A 39 -25.42 10.74 11.81
N GLU A 40 -24.66 11.34 12.73
CA GLU A 40 -24.29 12.75 12.66
C GLU A 40 -23.39 13.11 11.46
N ASN A 41 -22.68 12.16 10.86
CA ASN A 41 -21.72 12.41 9.77
C ASN A 41 -22.26 12.03 8.38
N LYS A 42 -23.35 11.25 8.31
CA LYS A 42 -23.93 10.76 7.05
C LYS A 42 -24.30 11.84 6.04
N TYR A 43 -24.51 13.08 6.49
CA TYR A 43 -24.80 14.19 5.58
C TYR A 43 -23.65 14.48 4.60
N LEU A 44 -22.42 14.10 4.94
CA LEU A 44 -21.26 14.18 4.05
C LEU A 44 -21.22 13.12 2.95
N LEU A 45 -22.18 12.18 2.95
CA LEU A 45 -22.40 11.29 1.81
C LEU A 45 -23.09 12.01 0.65
N ASN A 46 -23.63 13.21 0.89
CA ASN A 46 -24.14 14.09 -0.14
C ASN A 46 -23.06 15.09 -0.57
N GLU A 47 -22.67 15.04 -1.85
CA GLU A 47 -21.56 15.84 -2.38
C GLU A 47 -21.85 17.35 -2.26
N ASN A 48 -23.08 17.80 -2.49
CA ASN A 48 -23.42 19.22 -2.38
C ASN A 48 -23.22 19.74 -0.95
N LYS A 49 -23.61 18.96 0.07
CA LYS A 49 -23.37 19.33 1.47
C LYS A 49 -21.88 19.34 1.82
N PHE A 50 -21.11 18.41 1.25
CA PHE A 50 -19.66 18.38 1.39
C PHE A 50 -19.01 19.63 0.77
N ILE A 51 -19.41 20.01 -0.44
CA ILE A 51 -18.91 21.20 -1.13
C ILE A 51 -19.25 22.47 -0.33
N SER A 52 -20.50 22.64 0.10
CA SER A 52 -20.90 23.81 0.90
C SER A 52 -20.13 23.93 2.23
N LEU A 53 -19.77 22.79 2.86
CA LEU A 53 -18.90 22.79 4.03
C LEU A 53 -17.51 23.35 3.69
N LEU A 54 -16.94 22.96 2.55
CA LEU A 54 -15.61 23.40 2.12
C LEU A 54 -15.58 24.87 1.70
N GLU A 55 -16.62 25.37 1.02
CA GLU A 55 -16.72 26.77 0.56
C GLU A 55 -16.64 27.79 1.71
N SER A 56 -17.00 27.39 2.92
CA SER A 56 -16.88 28.22 4.12
C SER A 56 -15.44 28.37 4.65
N HIS A 57 -14.47 27.69 4.04
CA HIS A 57 -13.06 27.68 4.44
C HIS A 57 -12.15 27.92 3.22
N LYS A 58 -10.91 28.39 3.46
CA LYS A 58 -10.02 28.88 2.38
C LYS A 58 -8.80 27.98 2.13
N GLU A 59 -8.61 26.97 2.97
CA GLU A 59 -7.42 26.12 2.99
C GLU A 59 -7.46 25.04 1.91
N ILE A 60 -8.66 24.65 1.48
CA ILE A 60 -8.90 23.62 0.45
C ILE A 60 -9.52 24.28 -0.77
N GLU A 61 -8.90 24.11 -1.93
CA GLU A 61 -9.43 24.50 -3.23
C GLU A 61 -10.00 23.27 -3.95
N ARG A 62 -11.02 23.51 -4.79
CA ARG A 62 -11.65 22.49 -5.63
C ARG A 62 -11.56 22.89 -7.09
N LYS A 63 -11.12 21.99 -7.96
CA LYS A 63 -11.16 22.17 -9.42
C LYS A 63 -11.19 20.83 -10.14
N GLU A 64 -12.00 20.72 -11.20
CA GLU A 64 -12.10 19.49 -12.03
C GLU A 64 -12.40 18.22 -11.22
N GLY A 65 -13.18 18.33 -10.13
CA GLY A 65 -13.52 17.22 -9.24
C GLY A 65 -12.42 16.85 -8.23
N PHE A 66 -11.26 17.53 -8.27
CA PHE A 66 -10.17 17.34 -7.33
C PHE A 66 -10.17 18.38 -6.23
N TYR A 67 -9.72 17.97 -5.05
CA TYR A 67 -9.58 18.75 -3.83
C TYR A 67 -8.13 18.74 -3.38
N PHE A 68 -7.57 19.92 -3.12
CA PHE A 68 -6.15 20.10 -2.80
C PHE A 68 -5.94 21.33 -1.93
N LEU A 69 -4.76 21.44 -1.30
CA LEU A 69 -4.44 22.62 -0.50
C LEU A 69 -4.34 23.86 -1.38
N LYS A 70 -4.75 25.01 -0.84
CA LYS A 70 -4.74 26.30 -1.53
C LYS A 70 -3.42 26.56 -2.29
N GLY A 71 -3.52 26.90 -3.59
CA GLY A 71 -2.36 27.22 -4.42
C GLY A 71 -1.64 26.01 -5.02
N ARG A 72 -2.25 24.82 -4.98
CA ARG A 72 -1.69 23.56 -5.51
C ARG A 72 -2.38 23.06 -6.78
N ASN A 73 -3.09 23.95 -7.49
CA ASN A 73 -3.83 23.60 -8.72
C ASN A 73 -2.94 22.97 -9.83
N GLN A 74 -1.64 23.23 -9.84
CA GLN A 74 -0.67 22.59 -10.73
C GLN A 74 -0.58 21.06 -10.58
N LEU A 75 -1.10 20.49 -9.47
CA LEU A 75 -1.11 19.05 -9.24
C LEU A 75 -2.13 18.30 -10.11
N ILE A 76 -3.19 18.95 -10.60
CA ILE A 76 -4.22 18.29 -11.40
C ILE A 76 -3.67 17.67 -12.70
N PRO A 77 -2.92 18.39 -13.55
CA PRO A 77 -2.32 17.76 -14.74
C PRO A 77 -1.31 16.67 -14.38
N ILE A 78 -0.62 16.78 -13.24
CA ILE A 78 0.30 15.74 -12.74
C ILE A 78 -0.48 14.47 -12.38
N ARG A 79 -1.56 14.60 -11.59
CA ARG A 79 -2.46 13.51 -11.21
C ARG A 79 -3.02 12.76 -12.42
N LYS A 80 -3.46 13.50 -13.44
CA LYS A 80 -3.97 12.92 -14.70
C LYS A 80 -2.90 12.13 -15.46
N ARG A 81 -1.67 12.66 -15.56
CA ARG A 81 -0.57 11.94 -16.22
C ARG A 81 -0.15 10.69 -15.45
N ARG A 82 0.02 10.80 -14.13
CA ARG A 82 0.41 9.67 -13.26
C ARG A 82 -0.61 8.54 -13.29
N LYS A 83 -1.90 8.86 -13.38
CA LYS A 83 -2.94 7.85 -13.61
C LYS A 83 -2.70 7.03 -14.87
N ILE A 84 -2.36 7.68 -16.00
CA ILE A 84 -2.05 6.98 -17.26
C ILE A 84 -0.81 6.09 -17.09
N TYR A 85 0.25 6.60 -16.45
CA TYR A 85 1.47 5.82 -16.19
C TYR A 85 1.20 4.61 -15.27
N SER A 86 0.33 4.78 -14.28
CA SER A 86 -0.13 3.69 -13.41
C SER A 86 -0.88 2.63 -14.20
N GLU A 87 -1.81 3.00 -15.09
CA GLU A 87 -2.54 2.05 -15.93
C GLU A 87 -1.62 1.23 -16.85
N GLU A 88 -0.59 1.88 -17.43
CA GLU A 88 0.46 1.22 -18.21
C GLU A 88 1.23 0.20 -17.35
N LYS A 89 1.66 0.59 -16.14
CA LYS A 89 2.37 -0.28 -15.20
C LYS A 89 1.53 -1.46 -14.73
N ILE A 90 0.24 -1.26 -14.45
CA ILE A 90 -0.68 -2.35 -14.12
C ILE A 90 -0.80 -3.35 -15.27
N THR A 91 -0.78 -2.87 -16.53
CA THR A 91 -0.79 -3.75 -17.71
C THR A 91 0.49 -4.59 -17.79
N ILE A 92 1.65 -3.98 -17.51
CA ILE A 92 2.94 -4.69 -17.44
C ILE A 92 2.90 -5.77 -16.33
N LEU A 93 2.40 -5.42 -15.14
CA LEU A 93 2.24 -6.36 -14.02
C LEU A 93 1.31 -7.53 -14.36
N LYS A 94 0.17 -7.28 -14.99
CA LYS A 94 -0.76 -8.33 -15.44
C LYS A 94 -0.10 -9.33 -16.38
N ASN A 95 0.85 -8.90 -17.20
CA ASN A 95 1.62 -9.81 -18.05
C ASN A 95 2.60 -10.66 -17.24
N LEU A 96 3.31 -10.10 -16.26
CA LEU A 96 4.16 -10.90 -15.36
C LEU A 96 3.35 -11.94 -14.58
N LEU A 97 2.14 -11.59 -14.15
CA LEU A 97 1.25 -12.49 -13.41
C LEU A 97 0.89 -13.76 -14.18
N LYS A 98 0.93 -13.75 -15.52
CA LYS A 98 0.75 -14.97 -16.33
C LYS A 98 1.78 -16.05 -15.99
N ASN A 99 2.99 -15.64 -15.59
CA ASN A 99 4.06 -16.53 -15.15
C ASN A 99 3.95 -16.84 -13.65
N LEU A 100 3.75 -15.81 -12.82
CA LEU A 100 3.71 -15.96 -11.36
C LEU A 100 2.55 -16.81 -10.86
N ARG A 101 1.41 -16.83 -11.55
CA ARG A 101 0.24 -17.64 -11.16
C ARG A 101 0.51 -19.15 -11.11
N HIS A 102 1.58 -19.63 -11.75
CA HIS A 102 1.96 -21.05 -11.71
C HIS A 102 2.72 -21.42 -10.42
N VAL A 103 3.16 -20.43 -9.65
CA VAL A 103 3.84 -20.62 -8.37
C VAL A 103 2.79 -20.84 -7.28
N LYS A 104 2.44 -22.11 -7.04
CA LYS A 104 1.35 -22.52 -6.12
C LYS A 104 1.51 -22.04 -4.67
N THR A 105 2.71 -21.63 -4.28
CA THR A 105 3.00 -21.11 -2.94
C THR A 105 2.71 -19.62 -2.80
N ILE A 106 2.44 -18.90 -3.90
CA ILE A 106 1.90 -17.54 -3.86
C ILE A 106 0.41 -17.61 -3.54
N LYS A 107 0.00 -16.86 -2.52
CA LYS A 107 -1.39 -16.74 -2.07
C LYS A 107 -2.00 -15.39 -2.42
N MET A 108 -1.18 -14.34 -2.47
CA MET A 108 -1.60 -13.04 -2.98
C MET A 108 -0.42 -12.34 -3.65
N VAL A 109 -0.71 -11.60 -4.72
CA VAL A 109 0.17 -10.55 -5.26
C VAL A 109 -0.57 -9.23 -5.17
N GLY A 110 -0.04 -8.32 -4.37
CA GLY A 110 -0.56 -6.97 -4.19
C GLY A 110 0.39 -5.92 -4.74
N VAL A 111 -0.18 -4.80 -5.14
CA VAL A 111 0.57 -3.58 -5.48
C VAL A 111 0.55 -2.65 -4.29
N THR A 112 1.70 -2.05 -3.99
CA THR A 112 1.90 -1.06 -2.92
C THR A 112 2.43 0.26 -3.47
N GLY A 113 2.67 1.24 -2.60
CA GLY A 113 3.29 2.51 -2.98
C GLY A 113 2.44 3.35 -3.95
N SER A 114 3.12 4.18 -4.74
CA SER A 114 2.48 5.15 -5.65
C SER A 114 1.56 4.49 -6.68
N LEU A 115 1.90 3.29 -7.14
CA LEU A 115 1.09 2.55 -8.11
C LEU A 115 -0.27 2.14 -7.55
N ALA A 116 -0.35 1.82 -6.25
CA ALA A 116 -1.60 1.37 -5.60
C ALA A 116 -2.69 2.46 -5.56
N VAL A 117 -2.27 3.72 -5.66
CA VAL A 117 -3.15 4.90 -5.65
C VAL A 117 -3.12 5.65 -6.98
N ASP A 118 -2.77 5.00 -8.10
CA ASP A 118 -2.72 5.64 -9.41
C ASP A 118 -1.83 6.92 -9.47
N ASN A 119 -0.78 6.99 -8.64
CA ASN A 119 0.13 8.13 -8.52
C ASN A 119 1.56 7.80 -8.95
N ALA A 120 1.78 6.75 -9.72
CA ALA A 120 3.12 6.38 -10.17
C ALA A 120 3.63 7.37 -11.23
N ASP A 121 4.87 7.80 -11.10
CA ASP A 121 5.55 8.53 -12.17
C ASP A 121 5.93 7.59 -13.31
N LYS A 122 6.28 8.12 -14.48
CA LYS A 122 6.66 7.33 -15.66
C LYS A 122 7.89 6.48 -15.37
N GLU A 123 8.87 7.07 -14.71
CA GLU A 123 10.19 6.47 -14.46
C GLU A 123 10.22 5.64 -13.16
N ASP A 124 9.11 5.54 -12.42
CA ASP A 124 9.01 4.69 -11.24
C ASP A 124 9.07 3.19 -11.62
N ASP A 125 9.53 2.38 -10.67
CA ASP A 125 9.36 0.93 -10.69
C ASP A 125 7.96 0.50 -10.22
N ILE A 126 7.76 -0.80 -10.08
CA ILE A 126 6.52 -1.42 -9.63
C ILE A 126 6.80 -2.16 -8.32
N ASP A 127 6.34 -1.59 -7.21
CA ASP A 127 6.43 -2.21 -5.89
C ASP A 127 5.39 -3.32 -5.71
N ILE A 128 5.88 -4.52 -5.43
CA ILE A 128 5.06 -5.72 -5.25
C ILE A 128 5.16 -6.23 -3.82
N LEU A 129 3.99 -6.49 -3.22
CA LEU A 129 3.81 -7.36 -2.07
C LEU A 129 3.46 -8.77 -2.53
N ILE A 130 4.21 -9.77 -2.10
CA ILE A 130 3.88 -11.19 -2.31
C ILE A 130 3.55 -11.84 -0.98
N VAL A 131 2.31 -12.33 -0.85
CA VAL A 131 1.92 -13.19 0.26
C VAL A 131 2.14 -14.64 -0.11
N THR A 132 2.84 -15.39 0.73
CA THR A 132 3.19 -16.79 0.51
C THR A 132 2.41 -17.70 1.46
N SER A 133 2.29 -18.98 1.10
CA SER A 133 1.95 -20.02 2.07
C SER A 133 2.88 -19.93 3.29
N GLN A 134 2.32 -20.26 4.46
CA GLN A 134 3.07 -20.40 5.71
C GLN A 134 4.35 -21.22 5.50
N GLY A 135 5.50 -20.72 5.97
CA GLY A 135 6.75 -21.46 6.00
C GLY A 135 7.37 -21.75 4.63
N LEU A 136 6.92 -21.08 3.56
CA LEU A 136 7.45 -21.24 2.19
C LEU A 136 7.87 -19.90 1.57
N LEU A 137 8.18 -18.91 2.42
CA LEU A 137 8.53 -17.55 2.01
C LEU A 137 9.80 -17.55 1.16
N TRP A 138 10.86 -18.21 1.61
CA TRP A 138 12.16 -18.21 0.96
C TRP A 138 12.14 -19.03 -0.33
N TRP A 139 11.45 -20.17 -0.34
CA TRP A 139 11.20 -20.92 -1.57
C TRP A 139 10.44 -20.07 -2.61
N THR A 140 9.34 -19.44 -2.20
CA THR A 140 8.56 -18.59 -3.09
C THR A 140 9.40 -17.43 -3.61
N ARG A 141 10.15 -16.77 -2.71
CA ARG A 141 11.05 -15.67 -3.06
C ARG A 141 12.08 -16.10 -4.10
N LEU A 142 12.69 -17.27 -3.95
CA LEU A 142 13.66 -17.78 -4.92
C LEU A 142 13.01 -17.91 -6.31
N ILE A 143 11.86 -18.58 -6.40
CA ILE A 143 11.17 -18.78 -7.69
C ILE A 143 10.74 -17.45 -8.30
N THR A 144 10.09 -16.57 -7.53
CA THR A 144 9.62 -15.27 -8.04
C THR A 144 10.80 -14.43 -8.52
N THR A 145 11.90 -14.45 -7.76
CA THR A 145 13.13 -13.74 -8.13
C THR A 145 13.67 -14.27 -9.46
N LEU A 146 13.80 -15.59 -9.62
CA LEU A 146 14.26 -16.21 -10.86
C LEU A 146 13.36 -15.89 -12.06
N ILE A 147 12.03 -15.92 -11.87
CA ILE A 147 11.09 -15.56 -12.94
C ILE A 147 11.28 -14.09 -13.36
N THR A 148 11.39 -13.17 -12.40
CA THR A 148 11.61 -11.74 -12.71
C THR A 148 12.98 -11.49 -13.33
N GLU A 149 13.99 -12.27 -12.95
CA GLU A 149 15.35 -12.20 -13.51
C GLU A 149 15.35 -12.67 -14.98
N ILE A 150 14.79 -13.86 -15.25
CA ILE A 150 14.75 -14.46 -16.60
C ILE A 150 13.92 -13.60 -17.56
N THR A 151 12.87 -12.96 -17.06
CA THR A 151 12.06 -12.03 -17.88
C THR A 151 12.72 -10.66 -18.06
N GLY A 152 13.88 -10.41 -17.45
CA GLY A 152 14.60 -9.13 -17.50
C GLY A 152 13.86 -7.98 -16.80
N LYS A 153 12.83 -8.30 -16.01
CA LYS A 153 11.95 -7.32 -15.38
C LYS A 153 12.28 -7.06 -13.92
N ARG A 154 13.26 -7.73 -13.33
CA ARG A 154 13.70 -7.43 -11.96
C ARG A 154 14.40 -6.08 -11.89
N ARG A 155 14.10 -5.30 -10.84
CA ARG A 155 14.88 -4.13 -10.43
C ARG A 155 16.13 -4.54 -9.66
N HIS A 156 17.26 -3.95 -10.01
CA HIS A 156 18.52 -4.04 -9.27
C HIS A 156 18.88 -2.69 -8.63
N PRO A 157 19.70 -2.66 -7.56
CA PRO A 157 20.06 -1.42 -6.87
C PRO A 157 20.75 -0.37 -7.76
N ASN A 158 21.48 -0.80 -8.78
CA ASN A 158 22.23 0.07 -9.68
C ASN A 158 21.49 0.37 -10.98
N ASP A 159 20.22 -0.03 -11.11
CA ASP A 159 19.43 0.28 -12.30
C ASP A 159 19.16 1.78 -12.38
N ILE A 160 19.52 2.37 -13.52
CA ILE A 160 19.25 3.78 -13.83
C ILE A 160 17.85 3.95 -14.41
N ASP A 161 17.41 2.99 -15.23
CA ASP A 161 16.06 2.93 -15.79
C ASP A 161 15.21 1.92 -15.02
N LEU A 162 14.30 2.44 -14.21
CA LEU A 162 13.39 1.67 -13.37
C LEU A 162 12.05 1.40 -14.08
N LYS A 163 11.83 1.94 -15.29
CA LYS A 163 10.54 1.90 -15.96
C LYS A 163 10.06 0.47 -16.21
N GLY A 164 8.97 0.12 -15.53
CA GLY A 164 8.34 -1.20 -15.67
C GLY A 164 9.20 -2.35 -15.15
N LYS A 165 10.21 -2.04 -14.32
CA LYS A 165 10.91 -3.02 -13.48
C LYS A 165 10.09 -3.31 -12.24
N PHE A 166 10.21 -4.52 -11.73
CA PHE A 166 9.54 -4.97 -10.53
C PHE A 166 10.50 -4.94 -9.36
N CYS A 167 10.13 -4.17 -8.34
CA CYS A 167 10.69 -4.31 -7.01
C CYS A 167 9.86 -5.32 -6.26
N LEU A 168 10.49 -6.45 -5.91
CA LEU A 168 9.89 -7.43 -5.01
C LEU A 168 9.97 -6.91 -3.56
N ASN A 169 9.29 -5.78 -3.32
CA ASN A 169 9.45 -4.91 -2.16
C ASN A 169 9.25 -5.66 -0.84
N MET A 170 8.25 -6.53 -0.78
CA MET A 170 7.91 -7.23 0.45
C MET A 170 7.39 -8.65 0.19
N PHE A 171 7.86 -9.59 1.00
CA PHE A 171 7.25 -10.91 1.15
C PHE A 171 6.79 -11.10 2.58
N ILE A 172 5.58 -11.62 2.74
CA ILE A 172 5.02 -12.03 4.03
C ILE A 172 4.37 -13.40 3.86
N ASP A 173 4.40 -14.23 4.90
CA ASP A 173 3.63 -15.47 4.89
C ASP A 173 2.24 -15.29 5.52
N THR A 174 1.34 -16.23 5.28
CA THR A 174 -0.04 -16.18 5.80
C THR A 174 -0.17 -16.16 7.33
N ASN A 175 0.89 -16.50 8.08
CA ASN A 175 0.89 -16.41 9.55
C ASN A 175 1.34 -15.04 10.05
N ASN A 176 2.05 -14.27 9.22
CA ASN A 176 2.68 -13.01 9.57
C ASN A 176 2.06 -11.81 8.82
N LEU A 177 0.76 -11.88 8.53
CA LEU A 177 0.02 -10.86 7.78
C LEU A 177 -0.21 -9.54 8.52
N SER A 178 -0.12 -9.55 9.86
CA SER A 178 -0.40 -8.36 10.67
C SER A 178 0.81 -7.43 10.70
N VAL A 179 0.57 -6.14 10.48
CA VAL A 179 1.58 -5.11 10.72
C VAL A 179 1.93 -5.11 12.22
N PRO A 180 3.22 -5.19 12.57
CA PRO A 180 3.73 -5.16 13.95
C PRO A 180 3.22 -3.93 14.71
N GLU A 181 2.88 -4.09 15.99
CA GLU A 181 2.29 -3.01 16.81
C GLU A 181 3.14 -1.75 16.88
N CYS A 182 4.46 -1.90 17.01
CA CYS A 182 5.40 -0.79 17.04
C CYS A 182 5.48 0.00 15.73
N GLU A 183 5.00 -0.55 14.62
CA GLU A 183 4.98 0.10 13.30
C GLU A 183 3.60 0.68 12.95
N ARG A 184 2.58 0.51 13.81
CA ARG A 184 1.21 0.97 13.53
C ARG A 184 1.09 2.47 13.77
N ASN A 185 0.87 3.22 12.69
CA ASN A 185 0.67 4.66 12.69
C ASN A 185 -0.19 5.07 11.49
N ILE A 186 -0.44 6.37 11.31
CA ILE A 186 -1.25 6.85 10.18
C ILE A 186 -0.64 6.49 8.82
N TYR A 187 0.69 6.50 8.69
CA TYR A 187 1.35 6.13 7.45
C TYR A 187 1.16 4.67 7.10
N THR A 188 1.45 3.76 8.02
CA THR A 188 1.23 2.33 7.80
C THR A 188 -0.26 1.97 7.69
N ALA A 189 -1.15 2.77 8.29
CA ALA A 189 -2.59 2.62 8.07
C ALA A 189 -2.99 2.89 6.62
N HIS A 190 -2.42 3.94 6.01
CA HIS A 190 -2.60 4.22 4.59
C HIS A 190 -1.99 3.13 3.70
N GLU A 191 -0.77 2.67 3.99
CA GLU A 191 -0.13 1.56 3.24
C GLU A 191 -1.03 0.31 3.19
N VAL A 192 -1.63 -0.08 4.33
CA VAL A 192 -2.57 -1.20 4.38
C VAL A 192 -3.87 -0.89 3.65
N ALA A 193 -4.44 0.32 3.83
CA ALA A 193 -5.73 0.71 3.25
C ALA A 193 -5.71 0.88 1.72
N GLN A 194 -4.55 1.23 1.19
CA GLN A 194 -4.34 1.54 -0.22
C GLN A 194 -3.84 0.35 -1.02
N MET A 195 -3.24 -0.66 -0.39
CA MET A 195 -2.75 -1.85 -1.08
C MET A 195 -3.84 -2.51 -1.93
N VAL A 196 -3.53 -2.76 -3.20
CA VAL A 196 -4.47 -3.31 -4.17
C VAL A 196 -4.08 -4.76 -4.50
N PRO A 197 -4.95 -5.75 -4.22
CA PRO A 197 -4.71 -7.13 -4.63
C PRO A 197 -4.91 -7.27 -6.15
N ILE A 198 -3.91 -7.76 -6.87
CA ILE A 198 -4.00 -8.04 -8.31
C ILE A 198 -4.20 -9.54 -8.57
N HIS A 199 -3.68 -10.38 -7.68
CA HIS A 199 -3.94 -11.81 -7.64
C HIS A 199 -4.23 -12.20 -6.20
N ASP A 200 -5.37 -12.85 -5.94
CA ASP A 200 -5.77 -13.27 -4.61
C ASP A 200 -6.33 -14.70 -4.67
N LEU A 201 -5.76 -15.58 -3.87
CA LEU A 201 -6.18 -16.96 -3.69
C LEU A 201 -6.63 -17.15 -2.24
N GLU A 202 -7.61 -18.02 -2.02
CA GLU A 202 -8.06 -18.42 -0.68
C GLU A 202 -8.54 -17.24 0.20
N ASN A 203 -9.01 -16.15 -0.42
CA ASN A 203 -9.42 -14.91 0.27
C ASN A 203 -8.30 -14.33 1.14
N THR A 204 -7.05 -14.41 0.68
CA THR A 204 -5.87 -13.96 1.40
C THR A 204 -5.90 -12.45 1.63
N TYR A 205 -6.42 -11.66 0.67
CA TYR A 205 -6.61 -10.24 0.86
C TYR A 205 -7.54 -9.93 2.03
N GLU A 206 -8.67 -10.64 2.12
CA GLU A 206 -9.61 -10.45 3.23
C GLU A 206 -8.98 -10.84 4.58
N LEU A 207 -8.20 -11.93 4.61
CA LEU A 207 -7.44 -12.32 5.79
C LEU A 207 -6.43 -11.24 6.19
N PHE A 208 -5.72 -10.65 5.21
CA PHE A 208 -4.79 -9.54 5.43
C PHE A 208 -5.48 -8.32 6.04
N ILE A 209 -6.64 -7.91 5.49
CA ILE A 209 -7.44 -6.80 6.04
C ILE A 209 -7.92 -7.11 7.46
N ASN A 210 -8.42 -8.33 7.71
CA ASN A 210 -8.88 -8.75 9.04
C ASN A 210 -7.75 -8.77 10.08
N LYS A 211 -6.54 -9.18 9.69
CA LYS A 211 -5.33 -9.12 10.53
C LYS A 211 -4.83 -7.69 10.78
N ASN A 212 -5.34 -6.71 10.03
CA ASN A 212 -4.99 -5.30 10.15
C ASN A 212 -6.21 -4.41 10.43
N ILE A 213 -7.19 -4.94 11.17
CA ILE A 213 -8.42 -4.19 11.50
C ILE A 213 -8.15 -2.90 12.30
N TRP A 214 -6.99 -2.82 12.98
CA TRP A 214 -6.50 -1.65 13.71
C TRP A 214 -6.44 -0.39 12.84
N VAL A 215 -6.34 -0.53 11.52
CA VAL A 215 -6.38 0.58 10.55
C VAL A 215 -7.63 1.42 10.73
N LYS A 216 -8.76 0.85 11.18
CA LYS A 216 -10.00 1.59 11.44
C LYS A 216 -9.88 2.63 12.56
N ASN A 217 -8.86 2.52 13.42
CA ASN A 217 -8.56 3.55 14.43
C ASN A 217 -8.06 4.85 13.79
N TYR A 218 -7.50 4.76 12.58
CA TYR A 218 -6.99 5.89 11.81
C TYR A 218 -7.91 6.25 10.64
N LEU A 219 -8.37 5.24 9.88
CA LEU A 219 -9.14 5.36 8.65
C LEU A 219 -10.41 4.50 8.74
N PRO A 220 -11.43 4.92 9.51
CA PRO A 220 -12.63 4.11 9.79
C PRO A 220 -13.46 3.76 8.55
N ASN A 221 -13.31 4.53 7.47
CA ASN A 221 -14.07 4.37 6.23
C ASN A 221 -13.32 3.60 5.14
N ALA A 222 -12.06 3.20 5.37
CA ALA A 222 -11.22 2.59 4.34
C ALA A 222 -11.71 1.21 3.89
N PHE A 223 -12.41 0.50 4.76
CA PHE A 223 -12.91 -0.85 4.52
C PHE A 223 -14.41 -0.96 4.83
N ASP A 224 -15.13 -1.66 3.96
CA ASP A 224 -16.46 -2.14 4.29
C ASP A 224 -16.37 -3.26 5.32
N ASN A 225 -17.36 -3.31 6.23
CA ASN A 225 -17.50 -4.44 7.15
C ASN A 225 -18.00 -5.65 6.34
N LYS A 226 -17.13 -6.29 5.57
CA LYS A 226 -17.45 -7.60 4.98
C LYS A 226 -17.39 -8.65 6.09
N LYS A 227 -18.37 -9.56 6.08
CA LYS A 227 -18.45 -10.68 7.02
C LYS A 227 -17.20 -11.52 6.88
N SER A 228 -16.54 -11.81 8.00
CA SER A 228 -15.34 -12.64 8.07
C SER A 228 -15.47 -13.90 7.21
N ALA A 229 -14.59 -14.07 6.23
CA ALA A 229 -14.46 -15.31 5.50
C ALA A 229 -14.17 -16.46 6.49
N ASN A 230 -14.85 -17.58 6.29
CA ASN A 230 -14.52 -18.82 6.96
C ASN A 230 -13.11 -19.24 6.53
N ILE A 231 -12.14 -19.05 7.43
CA ILE A 231 -10.75 -19.45 7.25
C ILE A 231 -10.73 -20.99 7.20
N LYS A 232 -10.52 -21.57 6.01
CA LYS A 232 -10.10 -22.97 5.94
C LYS A 232 -8.69 -23.06 6.50
N LYS A 233 -8.48 -23.85 7.54
CA LYS A 233 -7.12 -24.19 8.00
C LYS A 233 -6.42 -24.91 6.85
N ASN A 234 -5.37 -24.31 6.32
CA ASN A 234 -4.49 -25.02 5.40
C ASN A 234 -3.76 -26.13 6.19
N PRO A 235 -3.61 -27.33 5.61
CA PRO A 235 -2.81 -28.37 6.22
C PRO A 235 -1.38 -27.85 6.40
N GLY A 236 -0.82 -28.03 7.59
CA GLY A 236 0.50 -27.55 7.95
C GLY A 236 1.57 -28.05 6.98
N THR A 237 2.65 -27.28 6.86
CA THR A 237 3.87 -27.67 6.13
C THR A 237 4.41 -28.99 6.67
N THR A 238 4.72 -29.95 5.79
CA THR A 238 5.33 -31.24 6.18
C THR A 238 6.78 -31.03 6.59
N ASN A 239 7.33 -31.92 7.45
CA ASN A 239 8.69 -31.76 7.98
C ASN A 239 9.79 -31.61 6.92
N LEU A 240 9.67 -32.26 5.75
CA LEU A 240 10.64 -32.09 4.65
C LEU A 240 10.63 -30.68 4.07
N THR A 241 9.46 -30.06 3.92
CA THR A 241 9.35 -28.69 3.41
C THR A 241 10.03 -27.68 4.32
N CYS A 242 10.01 -27.91 5.64
CA CYS A 242 10.70 -27.07 6.62
C CYS A 242 12.23 -27.13 6.47
N VAL A 243 12.81 -28.32 6.23
CA VAL A 243 14.26 -28.47 6.04
C VAL A 243 14.73 -27.78 4.76
N PHE A 244 14.00 -27.99 3.65
CA PHE A 244 14.31 -27.31 2.40
C PHE A 244 14.20 -25.79 2.52
N GLU A 245 13.11 -25.29 3.10
CA GLU A 245 12.93 -23.86 3.37
C GLU A 245 14.10 -23.30 4.19
N TYR A 246 14.55 -24.01 5.23
CA TYR A 246 15.68 -23.59 6.05
C TYR A 246 16.99 -23.49 5.25
N ILE A 247 17.29 -24.47 4.41
CA ILE A 247 18.49 -24.46 3.55
C ILE A 247 18.41 -23.30 2.55
N ILE A 248 17.26 -23.15 1.89
CA ILE A 248 17.03 -22.08 0.89
C ILE A 248 17.12 -20.69 1.55
N LYS A 249 16.58 -20.52 2.76
CA LYS A 249 16.75 -19.33 3.59
C LYS A 249 18.24 -19.05 3.81
N HIS A 250 19.01 -20.03 4.27
CA HIS A 250 20.43 -19.87 4.53
C HIS A 250 21.22 -19.43 3.30
N LEU A 251 21.06 -20.12 2.17
CA LEU A 251 21.75 -19.79 0.91
C LEU A 251 21.41 -18.38 0.43
N GLN A 252 20.13 -18.01 0.47
CA GLN A 252 19.68 -16.69 0.08
C GLN A 252 20.20 -15.59 1.01
N LEU A 253 20.22 -15.82 2.32
CA LEU A 253 20.80 -14.88 3.28
C LEU A 253 22.30 -14.70 3.05
N LEU A 254 23.04 -15.78 2.76
CA LEU A 254 24.46 -15.74 2.42
C LEU A 254 24.73 -14.92 1.16
N TYR A 255 23.94 -15.13 0.09
CA TYR A 255 24.03 -14.34 -1.13
C TYR A 255 23.77 -12.84 -0.86
N MET A 256 22.75 -12.54 -0.07
CA MET A 256 22.38 -11.17 0.26
C MET A 256 23.43 -10.45 1.11
N ARG A 257 24.22 -11.15 1.94
CA ARG A 257 25.20 -10.53 2.86
C ARG A 257 26.13 -9.51 2.18
N ARG A 258 26.48 -9.71 0.91
CA ARG A 258 27.37 -8.82 0.14
C ARG A 258 26.70 -7.51 -0.31
N HIS A 259 25.37 -7.46 -0.34
CA HIS A 259 24.58 -6.36 -0.91
C HIS A 259 23.54 -5.82 0.08
N ARG A 260 23.61 -6.23 1.36
CA ARG A 260 22.68 -5.77 2.38
C ARG A 260 22.87 -4.29 2.66
N THR A 261 21.75 -3.59 2.74
CA THR A 261 21.72 -2.18 3.13
C THR A 261 20.82 -1.99 4.34
N VAL A 262 19.51 -2.15 4.17
CA VAL A 262 18.49 -1.78 5.19
C VAL A 262 17.33 -2.79 5.27
N GLU A 263 17.49 -3.99 4.72
CA GLU A 263 16.40 -4.96 4.66
C GLU A 263 15.94 -5.42 6.05
N VAL A 264 14.62 -5.37 6.28
CA VAL A 264 14.01 -5.88 7.51
C VAL A 264 13.68 -7.35 7.31
N ILE A 265 14.38 -8.22 8.03
CA ILE A 265 14.17 -9.67 7.98
C ILE A 265 13.63 -10.12 9.34
N ARG A 266 12.41 -10.67 9.34
CA ARG A 266 11.78 -11.30 10.50
C ARG A 266 11.32 -12.70 10.12
N ASP A 267 10.91 -13.50 11.09
CA ASP A 267 10.33 -14.79 10.77
C ASP A 267 9.02 -14.61 10.01
N GLY A 268 8.94 -15.23 8.83
CA GLY A 268 7.79 -15.12 7.93
C GLY A 268 7.59 -13.75 7.26
N MET A 269 8.58 -12.84 7.32
CA MET A 269 8.54 -11.55 6.63
C MET A 269 9.92 -11.09 6.17
N ILE A 270 10.00 -10.54 4.95
CA ILE A 270 11.15 -9.79 4.47
C ILE A 270 10.69 -8.55 3.71
N ARG A 271 11.31 -7.41 4.00
CA ARG A 271 11.01 -6.12 3.39
C ARG A 271 12.32 -5.46 2.93
N PHE A 272 12.34 -5.00 1.69
CA PHE A 272 13.53 -4.49 1.01
C PHE A 272 13.62 -2.95 0.95
N HIS A 273 12.90 -2.26 1.84
CA HIS A 273 12.91 -0.80 1.89
C HIS A 273 14.34 -0.25 1.98
N VAL A 274 14.67 0.68 1.09
CA VAL A 274 15.98 1.34 1.06
C VAL A 274 16.08 2.45 2.11
N TYR A 275 14.93 3.00 2.58
CA TYR A 275 14.85 4.05 3.60
C TYR A 275 13.62 3.90 4.50
N ASP A 276 13.71 4.39 5.75
CA ASP A 276 12.59 4.51 6.69
C ASP A 276 11.70 5.72 6.34
N HIS A 277 11.06 5.64 5.16
CA HIS A 277 10.16 6.68 4.67
C HIS A 277 9.01 6.97 5.65
N GLY A 278 8.62 6.01 6.49
CA GLY A 278 7.54 6.19 7.45
C GLY A 278 7.82 7.30 8.46
N THR A 279 9.02 7.32 9.04
CA THR A 279 9.41 8.36 10.01
C THR A 279 9.45 9.75 9.37
N GLU A 280 9.99 9.85 8.15
CA GLU A 280 10.05 11.11 7.39
C GLU A 280 8.65 11.63 7.03
N ILE A 281 7.76 10.75 6.56
CA ILE A 281 6.39 11.11 6.18
C ILE A 281 5.60 11.56 7.42
N ILE A 282 5.73 10.86 8.55
CA ILE A 282 5.05 11.25 9.79
C ILE A 282 5.54 12.63 10.26
N LYS A 283 6.84 12.88 10.19
CA LYS A 283 7.41 14.19 10.53
C LYS A 283 6.88 15.28 9.60
N ALA A 284 6.93 15.06 8.29
CA ALA A 284 6.39 16.00 7.30
C ALA A 284 4.89 16.26 7.51
N TYR A 285 4.13 15.23 7.92
CA TYR A 285 2.73 15.37 8.25
C TYR A 285 2.50 16.25 9.48
N GLN A 286 3.23 16.00 10.58
CA GLN A 286 3.16 16.80 11.80
C GLN A 286 3.53 18.27 11.53
N ASP A 287 4.60 18.52 10.77
CA ASP A 287 5.05 19.87 10.40
C ASP A 287 3.96 20.63 9.62
N ARG A 288 3.28 19.95 8.70
CA ARG A 288 2.17 20.55 7.95
C ARG A 288 0.95 20.77 8.82
N LEU A 289 0.59 19.86 9.72
CA LEU A 289 -0.54 20.07 10.65
C LEU A 289 -0.32 21.31 11.52
N MET A 290 0.89 21.50 12.06
CA MET A 290 1.25 22.70 12.83
C MET A 290 1.07 23.99 12.01
N LYS A 291 1.45 23.99 10.73
CA LYS A 291 1.26 25.14 9.82
C LYS A 291 -0.21 25.54 9.66
N TYR A 292 -1.13 24.57 9.68
CA TYR A 292 -2.58 24.80 9.56
C TYR A 292 -3.28 24.95 10.92
N LYS A 293 -2.53 25.00 12.04
CA LYS A 293 -3.06 25.13 13.41
C LYS A 293 -4.08 24.03 13.76
N ILE A 294 -3.80 22.81 13.30
CA ILE A 294 -4.57 21.60 13.63
C ILE A 294 -3.91 20.87 14.79
#